data_AF-A0AAD6T8C0-F1
#
_entry.id   AF-A0AAD6T8C0-F1
#
_cell.length_a   1.000
_cell.length_b   1.000
_cell.length_c   1.000
_cell.angle_alpha   90.00
_cell.angle_beta   90.00
_cell.angle_gamma   90.00
#
_symmetry.space_group_name_H-M   'P 1'
#
loop_
_entity.id
_entity.type
_entity.pdbx_description
1 polymer ?
#
loop_
_entity_poly.entity_id
_entity_poly.type
_entity_poly.pdbx_seq_one_letter_code
_entity_poly.pdbx_strand_id
1 'polypeptide(L)'
;MLSLGPGSACDVCLEPFGTELKTPCSIPCGHVFCVSCLHNVARPTCPLCRIPFNSWDIIKLHIDLDSIAAALSVEQMPIPSNTQEHARQLQNRITQVAQSGATEIQTTQLTEECKVFLAPLPKHMYSDLRTAYKMLHYMCNVKHLYIEQGRTLNQHLRNITTLTQEVDRLKAGIEALKIEKRRLEQAWQTVSAERDSVALECEKLHEQLHNAEAQMLLVTE
;
A
#
# COMPACT_ATOMS: atom_id res chain seq x y z
N MET A 1 4.73 20.35 -34.40
CA MET A 1 3.76 19.45 -33.75
C MET A 1 2.39 20.07 -33.95
N LEU A 2 1.51 19.41 -34.69
CA LEU A 2 0.13 19.90 -34.90
C LEU A 2 -0.63 19.73 -33.57
N SER A 3 -0.85 20.82 -32.84
CA SER A 3 -1.76 20.82 -31.69
C SER A 3 -3.17 21.12 -32.20
N LEU A 4 -4.11 20.22 -31.94
CA LEU A 4 -5.53 20.37 -32.29
C LEU A 4 -6.33 20.67 -31.02
N GLY A 5 -6.57 21.95 -30.78
CA GLY A 5 -7.48 22.46 -29.75
C GLY A 5 -8.24 23.71 -30.20
N PRO A 6 -9.18 24.23 -29.39
CA PRO A 6 -10.01 25.40 -29.74
C PRO A 6 -9.23 26.68 -30.04
N GLY A 7 -7.94 26.74 -29.66
CA GLY A 7 -7.03 27.86 -29.94
C GLY A 7 -6.00 27.58 -31.05
N SER A 8 -6.21 26.56 -31.90
CA SER A 8 -5.27 26.26 -32.98
C SER A 8 -5.30 27.36 -34.04
N ALA A 9 -4.13 27.94 -34.32
CA ALA A 9 -3.99 29.05 -35.25
C ALA A 9 -2.82 28.81 -36.22
N CYS A 10 -2.81 29.55 -37.32
CA CYS A 10 -1.73 29.49 -38.29
C CYS A 10 -0.47 30.18 -37.76
N ASP A 11 0.69 29.52 -37.76
CA ASP A 11 1.96 30.10 -37.28
C ASP A 11 2.49 31.29 -38.11
N VAL A 12 1.86 31.62 -39.24
CA VAL A 12 2.27 32.75 -40.10
C VAL A 12 1.41 33.99 -39.84
N CYS A 13 0.08 33.86 -39.88
CA CYS A 13 -0.83 35.00 -39.65
C CYS A 13 -1.42 35.06 -38.24
N LEU A 14 -1.19 34.03 -37.42
CA LEU A 14 -1.70 33.87 -36.05
C LEU A 14 -3.24 33.87 -35.95
N GLU A 15 -3.93 33.67 -37.07
CA GLU A 15 -5.39 33.60 -37.10
C GLU A 15 -5.88 32.17 -36.84
N PRO A 16 -7.00 32.00 -36.11
CA PRO A 16 -7.60 30.71 -35.87
C PRO A 16 -7.98 29.96 -37.16
N PHE A 17 -7.82 28.64 -37.14
CA PHE A 17 -8.33 27.78 -38.20
C PHE A 17 -9.87 27.66 -38.09
N GLY A 18 -10.60 27.68 -39.21
CA GLY A 18 -12.05 27.42 -39.20
C GLY A 18 -12.89 28.04 -40.33
N THR A 19 -12.37 29.03 -41.05
CA THR A 19 -13.05 29.60 -42.24
C THR A 19 -12.47 29.02 -43.53
N GLU A 20 -13.15 29.16 -44.67
CA GLU A 20 -12.66 28.62 -45.96
C GLU A 20 -11.26 29.16 -46.34
N LEU A 21 -10.99 30.44 -46.06
CA LEU A 21 -9.69 31.08 -46.32
C LEU A 21 -8.63 30.77 -45.24
N LYS A 22 -9.08 30.27 -44.09
CA LYS A 22 -8.26 29.87 -42.95
C LYS A 22 -8.36 28.36 -42.71
N THR A 23 -8.59 27.58 -43.77
CA THR A 23 -8.58 26.12 -43.63
C THR A 23 -7.14 25.63 -43.47
N PRO A 24 -6.85 24.74 -42.51
CA PRO A 24 -5.51 24.20 -42.33
C PRO A 24 -5.09 23.30 -43.50
N CYS A 25 -3.86 23.46 -43.93
CA CYS A 25 -3.23 22.73 -45.01
C CYS A 25 -1.87 22.21 -44.55
N SER A 26 -1.61 20.92 -44.78
CA SER A 26 -0.30 20.31 -44.56
C SER A 26 0.53 20.37 -45.83
N ILE A 27 1.83 20.58 -45.68
CA ILE A 27 2.84 20.46 -46.74
C ILE A 27 3.74 19.23 -46.47
N PRO A 28 4.54 18.73 -47.44
CA PRO A 28 5.30 17.48 -47.30
C PRO A 28 6.19 17.35 -46.07
N CYS A 29 6.70 18.47 -45.54
CA CYS A 29 7.51 18.45 -44.31
C CYS A 29 6.68 18.26 -43.03
N GLY A 30 5.35 18.16 -43.12
CA GLY A 30 4.43 17.94 -41.99
C GLY A 30 4.06 19.21 -41.19
N HIS A 31 4.46 20.39 -41.65
CA HIS A 31 4.02 21.66 -41.04
C HIS A 31 2.67 22.08 -41.62
N VAL A 32 1.85 22.75 -40.80
CA VAL A 32 0.47 23.11 -41.14
C VAL A 32 0.31 24.63 -41.10
N PHE A 33 -0.27 25.17 -42.17
CA PHE A 33 -0.55 26.61 -42.32
C PHE A 33 -1.93 26.80 -42.92
N CYS A 34 -2.48 28.01 -42.88
CA CYS A 34 -3.72 28.26 -43.59
C CYS A 34 -3.50 28.35 -45.10
N VAL A 35 -4.53 28.00 -45.87
CA VAL A 35 -4.51 28.05 -47.33
C VAL A 35 -4.09 29.42 -47.87
N SER A 36 -4.57 30.52 -47.26
CA SER A 36 -4.20 31.88 -47.67
C SER A 36 -2.71 32.18 -47.46
N CYS A 37 -2.13 31.75 -46.34
CA CYS A 37 -0.69 31.92 -46.10
C CYS A 37 0.16 31.10 -47.08
N LEU A 38 -0.25 29.87 -47.43
CA LEU A 38 0.49 29.05 -48.40
C LEU A 38 0.45 29.62 -49.82
N HIS A 39 -0.66 30.22 -50.24
CA HIS A 39 -0.77 30.87 -51.55
C HIS A 39 0.04 32.18 -51.63
N ASN A 40 0.25 32.85 -50.51
CA ASN A 40 0.96 34.12 -50.44
C ASN A 40 2.47 33.97 -50.15
N VAL A 41 3.00 32.75 -50.07
CA VAL A 41 4.45 32.57 -49.90
C VAL A 41 5.16 32.86 -51.22
N ALA A 42 6.04 33.86 -51.25
CA ALA A 42 6.77 34.26 -52.44
C ALA A 42 7.69 33.16 -53.02
N ARG A 43 8.12 32.20 -52.18
CA ARG A 43 8.89 31.02 -52.58
C ARG A 43 8.26 29.80 -51.92
N PRO A 44 8.03 28.68 -52.61
CA PRO A 44 7.36 27.52 -52.05
C PRO A 44 8.32 26.74 -51.14
N THR A 45 8.65 27.33 -50.00
CA THR A 45 9.53 26.80 -48.94
C THR A 45 8.81 26.95 -47.62
N CYS A 46 8.85 25.91 -46.78
CA CYS A 46 8.18 25.92 -45.49
C CYS A 46 8.64 27.12 -44.63
N PRO A 47 7.72 27.96 -44.11
CA PRO A 47 8.07 29.07 -43.22
C PRO A 47 8.84 28.67 -41.95
N LEU A 48 8.67 27.42 -41.47
CA LEU A 48 9.27 26.94 -40.23
C LEU A 48 10.60 26.22 -40.45
N CYS A 49 10.65 25.24 -41.35
CA CYS A 49 11.85 24.41 -41.57
C CYS A 49 12.57 24.66 -42.90
N ARG A 50 12.06 25.56 -43.74
CA ARG A 50 12.64 25.98 -45.03
C ARG A 50 12.79 24.88 -46.09
N ILE A 51 12.23 23.70 -45.86
CA ILE A 51 12.18 22.62 -46.85
C ILE A 51 11.30 23.06 -48.03
N PRO A 52 11.78 22.95 -49.29
CA PRO A 52 10.99 23.28 -50.47
C PRO A 52 9.82 22.31 -50.62
N PHE A 53 8.70 22.81 -51.14
CA PHE A 53 7.50 22.02 -51.45
C PHE A 53 6.93 22.45 -52.80
N ASN A 54 6.06 21.64 -53.41
CA ASN A 54 5.28 22.08 -54.57
C ASN A 54 3.85 22.41 -54.15
N SER A 55 3.20 23.32 -54.88
CA SER A 55 1.79 23.67 -54.65
C SER A 55 0.83 22.48 -54.80
N TRP A 56 1.20 21.51 -55.64
CA TRP A 56 0.46 20.27 -55.87
C TRP A 56 0.51 19.31 -54.68
N ASP A 57 1.52 19.45 -53.82
CA ASP A 57 1.73 18.59 -52.64
C ASP A 57 1.04 19.15 -51.38
N ILE A 58 0.28 20.25 -51.53
CA ILE A 58 -0.48 20.87 -50.44
C ILE A 58 -1.75 20.05 -50.20
N ILE A 59 -1.86 19.45 -49.01
CA ILE A 59 -3.02 18.66 -48.63
C ILE A 59 -3.91 19.48 -47.70
N LYS A 60 -5.13 19.78 -48.14
CA LYS A 60 -6.17 20.41 -47.29
C LYS A 60 -6.57 19.41 -46.21
N LEU A 61 -6.43 19.81 -44.95
CA LEU A 61 -6.82 18.98 -43.82
C LEU A 61 -8.29 19.26 -43.49
N HIS A 62 -9.14 18.26 -43.67
CA HIS A 62 -10.51 18.30 -43.17
C HIS A 62 -10.54 17.67 -41.78
N ILE A 63 -10.69 18.51 -40.75
CA ILE A 63 -10.80 18.04 -39.37
C ILE A 63 -12.28 18.18 -39.00
N ASP A 64 -12.96 17.05 -38.96
CA ASP A 64 -14.31 16.99 -38.44
C ASP A 64 -14.26 17.13 -36.92
N LEU A 65 -14.32 18.39 -36.48
CA LEU A 65 -14.47 18.70 -35.07
C LEU A 65 -15.86 18.32 -34.56
N ASP A 66 -16.85 18.02 -35.40
CA ASP A 66 -18.19 17.62 -34.93
C ASP A 66 -18.18 16.21 -34.32
N SER A 67 -17.20 15.35 -34.64
CA SER A 67 -17.02 14.07 -33.95
C SER A 67 -16.34 14.20 -32.57
N ILE A 68 -15.55 15.26 -32.35
CA ILE A 68 -14.93 15.58 -31.05
C ILE A 68 -15.85 16.51 -30.24
N ALA A 69 -16.53 17.42 -30.91
CA ALA A 69 -17.63 18.20 -30.39
C ALA A 69 -18.75 17.26 -30.01
N ALA A 70 -19.17 16.23 -30.76
CA ALA A 70 -20.15 15.25 -30.26
C ALA A 70 -19.71 14.54 -28.95
N ALA A 71 -18.41 14.47 -28.66
CA ALA A 71 -17.90 14.05 -27.35
C ALA A 71 -17.84 15.18 -26.29
N LEU A 72 -17.84 16.46 -26.71
CA LEU A 72 -17.82 17.69 -25.89
C LEU A 72 -19.16 18.49 -25.87
N SER A 73 -20.13 18.13 -26.71
CA SER A 73 -21.45 18.71 -26.99
C SER A 73 -22.51 17.67 -26.66
N VAL A 74 -22.30 16.98 -25.54
CA VAL A 74 -23.40 16.50 -24.72
C VAL A 74 -24.11 17.72 -24.11
N GLU A 75 -24.77 18.48 -24.96
CA GLU A 75 -25.89 19.35 -24.63
C GLU A 75 -26.96 18.99 -25.67
N GLN A 76 -28.11 18.39 -25.39
CA GLN A 76 -28.83 18.18 -24.15
C GLN A 76 -29.62 16.86 -24.26
N MET A 77 -29.21 15.84 -23.51
CA MET A 77 -30.21 15.09 -22.76
C MET A 77 -30.53 15.97 -21.54
N PRO A 78 -31.78 16.17 -21.13
CA PRO A 78 -32.06 16.90 -19.90
C PRO A 78 -31.53 16.08 -18.73
N ILE A 79 -30.27 16.32 -18.37
CA ILE A 79 -29.73 15.96 -17.07
C ILE A 79 -30.54 16.82 -16.10
N PRO A 80 -31.25 16.23 -15.12
CA PRO A 80 -31.94 17.02 -14.12
C PRO A 80 -30.92 18.00 -13.52
N SER A 81 -31.21 19.31 -13.52
CA SER A 81 -30.33 20.35 -12.94
C SER A 81 -29.78 19.97 -11.55
N ASN A 82 -30.57 19.20 -10.80
CA ASN A 82 -30.19 18.58 -9.54
C ASN A 82 -28.95 17.66 -9.62
N THR A 83 -28.79 16.85 -10.66
CA THR A 83 -27.66 15.89 -10.81
C THR A 83 -26.34 16.62 -11.04
N GLN A 84 -26.32 17.68 -11.84
CA GLN A 84 -25.11 18.47 -12.10
C GLN A 84 -24.69 19.26 -10.87
N GLU A 85 -25.66 19.85 -10.16
CA GLU A 85 -25.39 20.55 -8.90
C GLU A 85 -24.88 19.57 -7.82
N HIS A 86 -25.46 18.37 -7.72
CA HIS A 86 -25.00 17.34 -6.79
C HIS A 86 -23.57 16.87 -7.11
N ALA A 87 -23.21 16.68 -8.38
CA ALA A 87 -21.85 16.36 -8.79
C ALA A 87 -20.84 17.45 -8.38
N ARG A 88 -21.21 18.73 -8.55
CA ARG A 88 -20.39 19.87 -8.13
C ARG A 88 -20.22 19.93 -6.62
N GLN A 89 -21.28 19.65 -5.85
CA GLN A 89 -21.23 19.60 -4.39
C GLN A 89 -20.30 18.49 -3.89
N LEU A 90 -20.40 17.29 -4.47
CA LEU A 90 -19.50 16.17 -4.14
C LEU A 90 -18.04 16.51 -4.47
N GLN A 91 -17.77 17.10 -5.64
CA GLN A 91 -16.43 17.53 -6.03
C GLN A 91 -15.85 18.54 -5.03
N ASN A 92 -16.64 19.55 -4.63
CA ASN A 92 -16.21 20.56 -3.65
C ASN A 92 -15.90 19.94 -2.29
N ARG A 93 -16.70 18.98 -1.84
CA ARG A 93 -16.44 18.26 -0.59
C ARG A 93 -15.16 17.43 -0.66
N ILE A 94 -14.90 16.74 -1.77
CA ILE A 94 -13.64 16.01 -1.96
C ILE A 94 -12.44 16.97 -1.90
N THR A 95 -12.54 18.12 -2.57
CA THR A 95 -11.50 19.16 -2.53
C THR A 95 -11.27 19.67 -1.10
N GLN A 96 -12.33 19.90 -0.33
CA GLN A 96 -12.22 20.30 1.08
C GLN A 96 -11.50 19.24 1.91
N VAL A 97 -11.87 17.97 1.76
CA VAL A 97 -11.19 16.85 2.44
C VAL A 97 -9.69 16.83 2.11
N ALA A 98 -9.32 17.08 0.85
CA ALA A 98 -7.93 17.11 0.42
C ALA A 98 -7.15 18.31 0.99
N GLN A 99 -7.80 19.47 1.16
CA GLN A 99 -7.15 20.71 1.61
C GLN A 99 -7.04 20.82 3.13
N SER A 100 -8.12 20.55 3.86
CA SER A 100 -8.19 20.73 5.32
C SER A 100 -8.06 19.43 6.10
N GLY A 101 -7.99 18.28 5.41
CA GLY A 101 -8.19 16.98 6.04
C GLY A 101 -9.65 16.75 6.44
N ALA A 102 -9.93 15.53 6.88
CA ALA A 102 -11.24 15.13 7.38
C ALA A 102 -11.15 13.97 8.37
N THR A 103 -12.21 13.77 9.15
CA THR A 103 -12.33 12.60 10.02
C THR A 103 -12.61 11.33 9.20
N GLU A 104 -12.35 10.16 9.79
CA GLU A 104 -12.63 8.87 9.15
C GLU A 104 -14.11 8.72 8.79
N ILE A 105 -15.00 9.11 9.70
CA ILE A 105 -16.45 9.07 9.47
C ILE A 105 -16.84 9.95 8.28
N GLN A 106 -16.34 11.20 8.23
CA GLN A 106 -16.63 12.12 7.13
C GLN A 106 -16.14 11.58 5.78
N THR A 107 -14.95 10.97 5.75
CA THR A 107 -14.36 10.45 4.51
C THR A 107 -15.11 9.21 4.02
N THR A 108 -15.50 8.32 4.93
CA THR A 108 -16.30 7.12 4.60
C THR A 108 -17.70 7.48 4.11
N GLN A 109 -18.37 8.43 4.77
CA GLN A 109 -19.67 8.95 4.33
C GLN A 109 -19.59 9.55 2.92
N LEU A 110 -18.61 10.44 2.68
CA LEU A 110 -18.41 11.05 1.37
C LEU A 110 -18.12 10.00 0.28
N THR A 111 -17.35 8.97 0.61
CA THR A 111 -17.03 7.87 -0.32
C THR A 111 -18.28 7.07 -0.68
N GLU A 112 -19.13 6.73 0.28
CA GLU A 112 -20.39 6.01 0.01
C GLU A 112 -21.38 6.88 -0.77
N GLU A 113 -21.50 8.17 -0.43
CA GLU A 113 -22.34 9.12 -1.18
C GLU A 113 -21.90 9.24 -2.65
N CYS A 114 -20.59 9.34 -2.91
CA CYS A 114 -20.06 9.35 -4.27
C CYS A 114 -20.37 8.04 -5.01
N LYS A 115 -20.23 6.89 -4.33
CA LYS A 115 -20.51 5.58 -4.92
C LYS A 115 -21.98 5.43 -5.30
N VAL A 116 -22.91 5.78 -4.40
CA VAL A 116 -24.35 5.72 -4.65
C VAL A 116 -24.74 6.65 -5.80
N PHE A 117 -24.18 7.85 -5.84
CA PHE A 117 -24.44 8.81 -6.92
C PHE A 117 -23.90 8.36 -8.28
N LEU A 118 -22.68 7.81 -8.33
CA LEU A 118 -21.99 7.46 -9.57
C LEU A 118 -22.35 6.07 -10.12
N ALA A 119 -22.94 5.18 -9.30
CA ALA A 119 -23.31 3.82 -9.68
C ALA A 119 -24.35 3.74 -10.82
N PRO A 120 -25.47 4.49 -10.81
CA PRO A 120 -26.46 4.43 -11.89
C PRO A 120 -26.04 5.17 -13.16
N LEU A 121 -25.01 6.02 -13.09
CA LEU A 121 -24.59 6.88 -14.20
C LEU A 121 -23.63 6.15 -15.16
N PRO A 122 -23.64 6.49 -16.47
CA PRO A 122 -22.66 5.97 -17.44
C PRO A 122 -21.21 6.27 -17.03
N LYS A 123 -20.28 5.38 -17.41
CA LYS A 123 -18.86 5.45 -17.00
C LYS A 123 -18.11 6.68 -17.52
N HIS A 124 -18.50 7.22 -18.68
CA HIS A 124 -17.86 8.38 -19.30
C HIS A 124 -18.32 9.71 -18.68
N MET A 125 -19.46 9.73 -17.99
CA MET A 125 -19.92 10.93 -17.29
C MET A 125 -19.13 11.16 -16.01
N TYR A 126 -18.79 12.43 -15.76
CA TYR A 126 -18.06 12.88 -14.58
C TYR A 126 -16.74 12.12 -14.34
N SER A 127 -15.92 11.98 -15.38
CA SER A 127 -14.62 11.27 -15.35
C SER A 127 -13.72 11.74 -14.20
N ASP A 128 -13.70 13.05 -13.97
CA ASP A 128 -12.82 13.68 -12.99
C ASP A 128 -13.31 13.37 -11.57
N LEU A 129 -14.61 13.47 -11.33
CA LEU A 129 -15.23 13.07 -10.06
C LEU A 129 -15.03 11.59 -9.78
N ARG A 130 -15.15 10.72 -10.80
CA ARG A 130 -14.87 9.28 -10.66
C ARG A 130 -13.42 9.02 -10.30
N THR A 131 -12.49 9.76 -10.89
CA THR A 131 -11.06 9.64 -10.59
C THR A 131 -10.77 10.10 -9.17
N ALA A 132 -11.27 11.27 -8.78
CA ALA A 132 -11.13 11.82 -7.45
C ALA A 132 -11.73 10.89 -6.37
N TYR A 133 -12.93 10.36 -6.61
CA TYR A 133 -13.57 9.34 -5.76
C TYR A 133 -12.71 8.10 -5.60
N LYS A 134 -12.16 7.54 -6.70
CA LYS A 134 -11.31 6.34 -6.64
C LYS A 134 -10.04 6.60 -5.84
N MET A 135 -9.42 7.77 -6.01
CA MET A 135 -8.24 8.16 -5.23
C MET A 135 -8.59 8.27 -3.75
N LEU A 136 -9.70 8.93 -3.42
CA LEU A 136 -10.18 9.05 -2.04
C LEU A 136 -10.44 7.67 -1.40
N HIS A 137 -11.17 6.81 -2.10
CA HIS A 137 -11.45 5.45 -1.66
C HIS A 137 -10.16 4.64 -1.45
N TYR A 138 -9.21 4.74 -2.38
CA TYR A 138 -7.91 4.09 -2.24
C TYR A 138 -7.16 4.58 -0.99
N MET A 139 -7.13 5.89 -0.76
CA MET A 139 -6.50 6.47 0.43
C MET A 139 -7.16 5.99 1.73
N CYS A 140 -8.49 5.89 1.76
CA CYS A 140 -9.22 5.31 2.89
C CYS A 140 -8.79 3.87 3.16
N ASN A 141 -8.72 3.04 2.12
CA ASN A 141 -8.30 1.65 2.24
C ASN A 141 -6.86 1.52 2.74
N VAL A 142 -5.93 2.31 2.19
CA VAL A 142 -4.53 2.31 2.63
C VAL A 142 -4.41 2.72 4.09
N LYS A 143 -5.15 3.76 4.51
CA LYS A 143 -5.18 4.19 5.92
C LYS A 143 -5.71 3.08 6.83
N HIS A 144 -6.79 2.40 6.45
CA HIS A 144 -7.34 1.28 7.21
C HIS A 144 -6.32 0.15 7.37
N LEU A 145 -5.68 -0.26 6.26
CA LEU A 145 -4.64 -1.29 6.27
C LEU A 145 -3.47 -0.92 7.19
N TYR A 146 -3.04 0.35 7.17
CA TYR A 146 -1.96 0.82 8.02
C TYR A 146 -2.33 0.77 9.51
N ILE A 147 -3.56 1.18 9.86
CA ILE A 147 -4.08 1.10 11.24
C ILE A 147 -4.15 -0.36 11.69
N GLU A 148 -4.63 -1.25 10.84
CA GLU A 148 -4.73 -2.68 11.13
C GLU A 148 -3.36 -3.32 11.33
N GLN A 149 -2.39 -3.04 10.45
CA GLN A 149 -1.00 -3.47 10.64
C GLN A 149 -0.41 -2.95 11.94
N GLY A 150 -0.67 -1.68 12.29
CA GLY A 150 -0.26 -1.11 13.56
C GLY A 150 -0.85 -1.85 14.77
N ARG A 151 -2.12 -2.27 14.71
CA ARG A 151 -2.74 -3.08 15.78
C ARG A 151 -2.08 -4.46 15.88
N THR A 152 -1.84 -5.12 14.76
CA THR A 152 -1.19 -6.43 14.71
C THR A 152 0.24 -6.37 15.25
N LEU A 153 1.01 -5.35 14.87
CA LEU A 153 2.35 -5.13 15.40
C LEU A 153 2.35 -4.92 16.91
N ASN A 154 1.43 -4.10 17.43
CA ASN A 154 1.27 -3.89 18.87
C ASN A 154 0.89 -5.18 19.60
N GLN A 155 0.04 -6.01 19.00
CA GLN A 155 -0.31 -7.31 19.57
C GLN A 155 0.91 -8.23 19.63
N HIS A 156 1.70 -8.32 18.56
CA HIS A 156 2.94 -9.09 18.57
C HIS A 156 3.94 -8.59 19.60
N LEU A 157 4.08 -7.27 19.76
CA LEU A 157 4.96 -6.68 20.78
C LEU A 157 4.54 -7.08 22.21
N ARG A 158 3.23 -7.09 22.49
CA ARG A 158 2.69 -7.58 23.77
C ARG A 158 3.01 -9.06 23.98
N ASN A 159 2.79 -9.89 22.96
CA ASN A 159 3.09 -11.31 23.02
C ASN A 159 4.59 -11.57 23.27
N ILE A 160 5.48 -10.84 22.60
CA ILE A 160 6.94 -10.92 22.81
C ILE A 160 7.28 -10.57 24.25
N THR A 161 6.66 -9.51 24.80
CA THR A 161 6.88 -9.11 26.19
C THR A 161 6.46 -10.22 27.16
N THR A 162 5.28 -10.80 26.97
CA THR A 162 4.78 -11.90 27.80
C THR A 162 5.66 -13.14 27.71
N LEU A 163 6.04 -13.56 26.49
CA LEU A 163 6.91 -14.72 26.30
C LEU A 163 8.30 -14.50 26.89
N THR A 164 8.82 -13.27 26.83
CA THR A 164 10.10 -12.93 27.47
C THR A 164 10.02 -13.10 28.98
N GLN A 165 8.93 -12.63 29.61
CA GLN A 165 8.69 -12.83 31.04
C GLN A 165 8.54 -14.31 31.42
N GLU A 166 7.87 -15.12 30.58
CA GLU A 166 7.76 -16.56 30.79
C GLU A 166 9.12 -17.26 30.69
N VAL A 167 9.94 -16.90 29.71
CA VAL A 167 11.30 -17.42 29.56
C VAL A 167 12.13 -17.10 30.81
N ASP A 168 12.06 -15.87 31.32
CA ASP A 168 12.80 -15.47 32.52
C ASP A 168 12.30 -16.23 33.76
N ARG A 169 10.98 -16.41 33.89
CA ARG A 169 10.38 -17.21 34.96
C ARG A 169 10.83 -18.67 34.90
N LEU A 170 10.84 -19.28 33.71
CA LEU A 170 11.29 -20.67 33.52
C LEU A 170 12.78 -20.82 33.79
N LYS A 171 13.62 -19.87 33.35
CA LYS A 171 15.05 -19.84 33.67
C LYS A 171 15.29 -19.79 35.17
N ALA A 172 14.58 -18.92 35.89
CA ALA A 172 14.67 -18.85 37.35
C ALA A 172 14.23 -20.18 38.01
N GLY A 173 13.17 -20.80 37.51
CA GLY A 173 12.71 -22.12 37.98
C GLY A 173 13.74 -23.23 37.74
N ILE A 174 14.38 -23.25 36.57
CA ILE A 174 15.44 -24.21 36.24
C ILE A 174 16.63 -24.04 37.20
N GLU A 175 17.05 -22.80 37.47
CA GLU A 175 18.15 -22.56 38.40
C GLU A 175 17.80 -22.96 39.85
N ALA A 176 16.58 -22.70 40.30
CA ALA A 176 16.10 -23.17 41.61
C ALA A 176 16.12 -24.71 41.71
N LEU A 177 15.64 -25.41 40.68
CA LEU A 177 15.66 -26.88 40.63
C LEU A 177 17.09 -27.43 40.58
N LYS A 178 18.02 -26.77 39.89
CA LYS A 178 19.45 -27.15 39.89
C LYS A 178 20.10 -27.02 41.28
N ILE A 179 19.70 -26.02 42.06
CA ILE A 179 20.17 -25.85 43.43
C ILE A 179 19.61 -26.96 44.32
N GLU A 180 18.30 -27.22 44.24
CA GLU A 180 17.67 -28.26 45.06
C GLU A 180 18.19 -29.66 44.71
N LYS A 181 18.40 -29.96 43.43
CA LYS A 181 19.05 -31.20 42.99
C LYS A 181 20.41 -31.38 43.64
N ARG A 182 21.27 -30.36 43.63
CA ARG A 182 22.60 -30.41 44.28
C ARG A 182 22.49 -30.66 45.78
N ARG A 183 21.52 -30.04 46.44
CA ARG A 183 21.27 -30.24 47.88
C ARG A 183 20.87 -31.69 48.18
N LEU A 184 19.97 -32.26 47.39
CA LEU A 184 19.53 -33.65 47.54
C LEU A 184 20.68 -34.63 47.25
N GLU A 185 21.51 -34.36 46.24
CA GLU A 185 22.71 -35.16 45.94
C GLU A 185 23.69 -35.16 47.12
N GLN A 186 23.93 -34.01 47.75
CA GLN A 186 24.77 -33.91 48.95
C GLN A 186 24.16 -34.67 50.14
N ALA A 187 22.86 -34.50 50.39
CA ALA A 187 22.19 -35.22 51.47
C ALA A 187 22.23 -36.74 51.25
N TRP A 188 22.03 -37.19 50.02
CA TRP A 188 22.14 -38.60 49.66
C TRP A 188 23.55 -39.15 49.87
N GLN A 189 24.59 -38.39 49.51
CA GLN A 189 25.98 -38.78 49.77
C GLN A 189 26.26 -38.95 51.26
N THR A 190 25.79 -38.03 52.11
CA THR A 190 25.93 -38.13 53.56
C THR A 190 25.23 -39.38 54.11
N VAL A 191 23.96 -39.61 53.73
CA VAL A 191 23.20 -40.79 54.18
C VAL A 191 23.83 -42.09 53.69
N SER A 192 24.36 -42.12 52.46
CA SER A 192 25.06 -43.30 51.95
C SER A 192 26.34 -43.58 52.74
N ALA A 193 27.12 -42.56 53.07
CA ALA A 193 28.33 -42.71 53.86
C ALA A 193 28.04 -43.20 55.29
N GLU A 194 26.98 -42.67 55.92
CA GLU A 194 26.51 -43.14 57.23
C GLU A 194 26.07 -44.61 57.17
N ARG A 195 25.28 -44.98 56.16
CA ARG A 195 24.86 -46.38 55.93
C ARG A 195 26.07 -47.30 55.80
N ASP A 196 27.06 -46.91 55.00
CA ASP A 196 28.25 -47.73 54.76
C ASP A 196 29.11 -47.85 56.04
N SER A 197 29.19 -46.79 56.85
CA SER A 197 29.83 -46.82 58.17
C SER A 197 29.12 -47.77 59.14
N VAL A 198 27.79 -47.70 59.21
CA VAL A 198 26.99 -48.60 60.06
C VAL A 198 27.13 -50.05 59.60
N ALA A 199 27.12 -50.32 58.29
CA ALA A 199 27.32 -51.66 57.75
C ALA A 199 28.68 -52.24 58.17
N LEU A 200 29.75 -51.45 58.11
CA LEU A 200 31.09 -51.84 58.56
C LEU A 200 31.14 -52.11 60.07
N GLU A 201 30.44 -51.31 60.87
CA GLU A 201 30.35 -51.50 62.32
C GLU A 201 29.58 -52.78 62.67
N CYS A 202 28.46 -53.05 61.98
CA CYS A 202 27.72 -54.31 62.12
C CYS A 202 28.58 -55.53 61.76
N GLU A 203 29.38 -55.46 60.69
CA GLU A 203 30.29 -56.54 60.29
C GLU A 203 31.34 -56.82 61.38
N LYS A 204 31.96 -55.77 61.93
CA LYS A 204 32.92 -55.91 63.04
C LYS A 204 32.28 -56.52 64.29
N LEU A 205 31.07 -56.09 64.65
CA LEU A 205 30.35 -56.64 65.80
C LEU A 205 30.00 -58.12 65.57
N HIS A 206 29.64 -58.50 64.35
CA HIS A 206 29.37 -59.88 63.99
C HIS A 206 30.63 -60.75 64.11
N GLU A 207 31.79 -60.27 63.64
CA GLU A 207 33.08 -60.96 63.79
C GLU A 207 33.49 -61.10 65.26
N GLN A 208 33.31 -60.05 66.07
CA GLN A 208 33.56 -60.09 67.51
C GLN A 208 32.67 -61.11 68.23
N LEU A 209 31.38 -61.16 67.89
CA LEU A 209 30.45 -62.13 68.45
C LEU A 209 30.87 -63.56 68.11
N HIS A 210 31.18 -63.83 66.84
CA HIS A 210 31.65 -65.15 66.40
C HIS A 210 32.93 -65.58 67.13
N ASN A 211 33.88 -64.66 67.30
CA ASN A 211 35.10 -64.94 68.05
C ASN A 211 34.83 -65.20 69.54
N ALA A 212 33.90 -64.47 70.16
CA ALA A 212 33.50 -64.69 71.56
C ALA A 212 32.80 -66.04 71.75
N GLU A 213 31.90 -66.42 70.83
CA GLU A 213 31.26 -67.74 70.82
C GLU A 213 32.29 -68.87 70.70
N ALA A 214 33.28 -68.73 69.80
CA ALA A 214 34.36 -69.69 69.65
C ALA A 214 35.25 -69.79 70.92
N GLN A 215 35.52 -68.68 71.59
CA GLN A 215 36.26 -68.67 72.86
C GLN A 215 35.48 -69.34 73.99
N MET A 216 34.16 -69.15 74.06
CA MET A 216 33.31 -69.82 75.07
C MET A 216 33.31 -71.34 74.90
N LEU A 217 33.25 -71.85 73.67
CA LEU A 217 33.32 -73.28 73.36
C LEU A 217 34.63 -73.91 73.86
N LEU A 218 35.76 -73.20 73.76
CA LEU A 218 37.08 -73.66 74.23
C LEU A 218 37.24 -73.65 75.76
N VAL A 219 36.40 -72.92 76.50
CA VAL A 219 36.44 -72.86 77.98
C VAL A 219 35.53 -73.92 78.63
N THR A 220 34.65 -74.55 77.85
CA THR A 220 33.70 -75.57 78.30
C THR A 220 34.17 -77.03 78.10
N GLU A 221 35.39 -77.24 77.61
CA GLU A 221 36.08 -78.55 77.57
C GLU A 221 37.13 -78.67 78.68
#